data_AF-A0AAP8HTX3-F1
#
_entry.id   AF-A0AAP8HTX3-F1
#
_cell.length_a   1.000
_cell.length_b   1.000
_cell.length_c   1.000
_cell.angle_alpha   90.00
_cell.angle_beta   90.00
_cell.angle_gamma   90.00
#
_symmetry.space_group_name_H-M   'P 1'
#
loop_
_entity.id
_entity.type
_entity.pdbx_description
1 polymer ?
#
loop_
_entity_poly.entity_id
_entity_poly.type
_entity_poly.pdbx_seq_one_letter_code
_entity_poly.pdbx_strand_id
1 'polypeptide(L)'
;MNTDYRKTLPGASLDYFDARAAVDAIQPGAYATLPYTSRVLAENLVRRCDPATLADSLKQLIERRRDLDFPWFPARVVCHD
;
A
#
# COMPACT_ATOMS: atom_id res chain seq x y z
N MET A 1 -10.54 -3.83 -6.92
CA MET A 1 -9.17 -4.31 -6.68
C MET A 1 -8.32 -3.69 -7.77
N ASN A 2 -7.21 -3.07 -7.42
CA ASN A 2 -6.42 -2.32 -8.39
C ASN A 2 -5.65 -3.26 -9.33
N THR A 3 -5.25 -2.74 -10.48
CA THR A 3 -4.42 -3.47 -11.46
C THR A 3 -2.99 -2.94 -11.51
N ASP A 4 -2.82 -1.65 -11.24
CA ASP A 4 -1.51 -1.01 -11.24
C ASP A 4 -0.60 -1.61 -10.17
N TYR A 5 0.69 -1.70 -10.49
CA TYR A 5 1.73 -2.29 -9.64
C TYR A 5 1.52 -3.78 -9.29
N ARG A 6 0.54 -4.45 -9.89
CA ARG A 6 0.40 -5.91 -9.79
C ARG A 6 1.49 -6.58 -10.61
N LYS A 7 2.26 -7.48 -9.98
CA LYS A 7 3.35 -8.22 -10.59
C LYS A 7 3.23 -9.70 -10.28
N THR A 8 3.58 -10.54 -11.24
CA THR A 8 3.68 -11.97 -11.01
C THR A 8 4.88 -12.28 -10.13
N LEU A 9 4.67 -13.12 -9.13
CA LEU A 9 5.71 -13.60 -8.24
C LEU A 9 6.63 -14.58 -9.02
N PRO A 10 7.95 -14.32 -9.11
CA PRO A 10 8.85 -15.18 -9.87
C PRO A 10 8.79 -16.64 -9.38
N GLY A 11 8.58 -17.57 -10.32
CA GLY A 11 8.50 -19.01 -10.01
C GLY A 11 7.15 -19.48 -9.47
N ALA A 12 6.12 -18.63 -9.43
CA ALA A 12 4.76 -18.99 -9.02
C ALA A 12 3.71 -18.45 -9.99
N SER A 13 2.51 -19.03 -9.97
CA SER A 13 1.32 -18.52 -10.66
C SER A 13 0.55 -17.47 -9.83
N LEU A 14 1.19 -16.93 -8.79
CA LEU A 14 0.61 -15.95 -7.88
C LEU A 14 1.07 -14.55 -8.28
N ASP A 15 0.21 -13.56 -8.07
CA ASP A 15 0.57 -12.16 -8.20
C ASP A 15 0.67 -11.50 -6.83
N TYR A 16 1.43 -10.40 -6.77
CA TYR A 16 1.52 -9.51 -5.62
C TYR A 16 1.45 -8.05 -6.06
N PHE A 17 1.11 -7.16 -5.14
CA PHE A 17 1.16 -5.72 -5.37
C PHE A 17 2.50 -5.15 -4.91
N ASP A 18 3.24 -4.54 -5.84
CA ASP A 18 4.54 -3.95 -5.57
C ASP A 18 4.39 -2.56 -4.93
N ALA A 19 4.16 -2.56 -3.62
CA ALA A 19 4.03 -1.34 -2.83
C ALA A 19 5.30 -0.46 -2.88
N ARG A 20 6.48 -1.06 -3.09
CA ARG A 20 7.73 -0.30 -3.24
C ARG A 20 7.71 0.52 -4.50
N ALA A 21 7.38 -0.10 -5.63
CA ALA A 21 7.27 0.61 -6.90
C ALA A 21 6.24 1.75 -6.83
N ALA A 22 5.09 1.54 -6.17
CA ALA A 22 4.08 2.57 -6.01
C ALA A 22 4.54 3.76 -5.15
N VAL A 23 5.23 3.49 -4.03
CA VAL A 23 5.75 4.54 -3.14
C VAL A 23 6.90 5.30 -3.80
N ASP A 24 7.86 4.58 -4.40
CA ASP A 24 9.05 5.18 -5.00
C ASP A 24 8.73 5.95 -6.29
N ALA A 25 7.60 5.64 -6.96
CA ALA A 25 7.07 6.46 -8.06
C ALA A 25 6.60 7.85 -7.60
N ILE A 26 6.21 8.01 -6.33
CA ILE A 26 5.84 9.31 -5.74
C ILE A 26 7.09 10.03 -5.24
N GLN A 27 7.93 9.34 -4.46
CA GLN A 27 9.17 9.90 -3.94
C GLN A 27 10.27 8.81 -3.96
N PRO A 28 11.28 8.93 -4.83
CA PRO A 28 12.33 7.92 -4.95
C PRO A 28 13.04 7.65 -3.61
N GLY A 29 13.13 6.36 -3.25
CA GLY A 29 13.80 5.90 -2.03
C GLY A 29 12.96 6.05 -0.75
N ALA A 30 11.75 6.62 -0.83
CA ALA A 30 10.89 6.78 0.34
C ALA A 30 10.52 5.44 0.98
N TYR A 31 10.28 4.39 0.18
CA TYR A 31 9.86 3.08 0.70
C TYR A 31 10.88 2.51 1.69
N ALA A 32 12.18 2.70 1.43
CA ALA A 32 13.24 2.23 2.30
C ALA A 32 13.20 2.88 3.70
N THR A 33 12.74 4.12 3.79
CA THR A 33 12.64 4.89 5.04
C THR A 33 11.35 4.64 5.84
N LEU A 34 10.36 3.97 5.24
CA LEU A 34 9.09 3.67 5.91
C LEU A 34 9.29 2.66 7.05
N PRO A 35 8.67 2.88 8.22
CA PRO A 35 8.52 1.83 9.24
C PRO A 35 7.83 0.60 8.67
N TYR A 36 8.13 -0.59 9.19
CA TYR A 36 7.55 -1.85 8.69
C TYR A 36 6.01 -1.85 8.72
N THR A 37 5.39 -1.25 9.75
CA THR A 37 3.93 -1.09 9.82
C THR A 37 3.41 -0.27 8.63
N SER A 38 4.05 0.84 8.29
CA SER A 38 3.67 1.67 7.14
C SER A 38 3.82 0.94 5.81
N ARG A 39 4.76 -0.01 5.70
CA ARG A 39 4.90 -0.86 4.49
C ARG A 39 3.69 -1.78 4.30
N VAL A 40 3.14 -2.32 5.39
CA VAL A 40 1.91 -3.14 5.36
C VAL A 40 0.71 -2.28 4.97
N LEU A 41 0.60 -1.07 5.53
CA LEU A 41 -0.46 -0.12 5.17
C LEU A 41 -0.35 0.30 3.69
N ALA A 42 0.86 0.56 3.20
CA ALA A 42 1.09 0.94 1.81
C ALA A 42 0.64 -0.15 0.82
N GLU A 43 0.97 -1.43 1.05
CA GLU A 43 0.46 -2.52 0.20
C GLU A 43 -1.06 -2.59 0.22
N ASN A 44 -1.66 -2.43 1.41
CA ASN A 44 -3.10 -2.48 1.56
C ASN A 44 -3.80 -1.40 0.73
N LEU A 45 -3.26 -0.17 0.78
CA LEU A 45 -3.72 0.95 -0.03
C LEU A 45 -3.53 0.67 -1.52
N VAL A 46 -2.34 0.24 -1.95
CA VAL A 46 -2.07 -0.06 -3.37
C VAL A 46 -3.04 -1.11 -3.91
N ARG A 47 -3.42 -2.11 -3.11
CA ARG A 47 -4.33 -3.19 -3.52
C ARG A 47 -5.81 -2.79 -3.55
N ARG A 48 -6.26 -1.95 -2.61
CA ARG A 48 -7.70 -1.73 -2.34
C ARG A 48 -8.17 -0.28 -2.24
N CYS A 49 -7.28 0.69 -2.12
CA CYS A 49 -7.68 2.10 -2.13
C CYS A 49 -8.28 2.47 -3.49
N ASP A 50 -9.22 3.40 -3.49
CA ASP A 50 -9.70 4.04 -4.71
C ASP A 50 -8.50 4.64 -5.47
N PRO A 51 -8.29 4.28 -6.76
CA PRO A 51 -7.21 4.84 -7.57
C PRO A 51 -7.16 6.37 -7.56
N ALA A 52 -8.30 7.05 -7.45
CA ALA A 52 -8.35 8.51 -7.45
C ALA A 52 -7.71 9.14 -6.21
N THR A 53 -7.68 8.42 -5.08
CA THR A 53 -7.15 8.92 -3.79
C THR A 53 -5.89 8.19 -3.32
N LEU A 54 -5.44 7.18 -4.08
CA LEU A 54 -4.30 6.34 -3.74
C LEU A 54 -3.01 7.15 -3.54
N ALA A 55 -2.69 8.05 -4.46
CA ALA A 55 -1.45 8.83 -4.39
C ALA A 55 -1.41 9.72 -3.14
N ASP A 56 -2.52 10.40 -2.82
CA ASP A 56 -2.58 11.28 -1.65
C ASP A 56 -2.61 10.49 -0.33
N SER A 57 -3.22 9.30 -0.32
CA SER A 57 -3.17 8.37 0.81
C SER A 57 -1.73 7.87 1.06
N LEU A 58 -0.99 7.52 0.01
CA LEU A 58 0.41 7.11 0.12
C LEU A 58 1.31 8.26 0.60
N LYS A 59 1.06 9.50 0.16
CA LYS A 59 1.77 10.69 0.67
C LYS A 59 1.59 10.86 2.18
N GLN A 60 0.42 10.54 2.75
CA GLN A 60 0.25 10.59 4.22
C GLN A 60 1.28 9.69 4.93
N LEU A 61 1.56 8.50 4.39
CA LEU A 61 2.55 7.57 4.96
C LEU A 61 3.99 8.05 4.72
N ILE A 62 4.30 8.50 3.51
CA ILE A 62 5.64 8.95 3.10
C ILE A 62 6.07 10.17 3.92
N GLU A 63 5.18 11.16 4.03
CA GLU A 63 5.45 12.46 4.66
C GLU A 63 5.08 12.48 6.16
N ARG A 64 4.53 11.37 6.69
CA ARG A 64 4.03 11.24 8.07
C ARG A 64 2.96 12.30 8.43
N ARG A 65 2.07 12.60 7.48
CA ARG A 65 0.99 13.58 7.64
C ARG A 65 -0.25 12.94 8.27
N ARG A 66 -1.17 13.80 8.72
CA ARG A 66 -2.44 13.44 9.36
C ARG A 66 -3.59 14.29 8.83
N ASP A 67 -3.48 14.67 7.56
CA ASP A 67 -4.35 15.69 6.96
C ASP A 67 -5.55 15.04 6.28
N LEU A 68 -5.41 13.76 5.91
CA LEU A 68 -6.42 12.96 5.27
C LEU A 68 -6.50 11.59 5.94
N ASP A 69 -7.72 11.13 6.18
CA ASP A 69 -7.99 9.73 6.50
C ASP A 69 -7.84 8.88 5.23
N PHE A 70 -7.42 7.63 5.41
CA PHE A 70 -7.30 6.65 4.32
C PHE A 70 -7.88 5.31 4.76
N PRO A 71 -8.36 4.49 3.82
CA PRO A 71 -9.05 3.25 4.16
C PRO A 71 -8.06 2.17 4.63
N TRP A 72 -8.53 1.31 5.53
CA TRP A 72 -7.81 0.12 5.98
C TRP A 72 -8.68 -1.13 5.78
N PHE A 73 -8.16 -2.11 5.04
CA PHE A 73 -8.84 -3.36 4.72
C PHE A 73 -8.11 -4.56 5.34
N PRO A 74 -8.35 -4.89 6.62
CA PRO A 74 -7.65 -6.00 7.28
C PRO A 74 -7.87 -7.32 6.52
N ALA A 75 -6.84 -8.16 6.49
CA ALA A 75 -6.89 -9.43 5.75
C ALA A 75 -7.82 -10.47 6.39
N ARG A 76 -8.06 -10.36 7.70
CA ARG A 76 -8.93 -11.24 8.49
C ARG A 76 -9.42 -10.52 9.73
N VAL A 77 -10.55 -10.98 10.26
CA VAL A 77 -11.11 -10.56 11.54
C VAL A 77 -11.20 -11.78 12.44
N VAL A 78 -10.94 -11.59 13.73
CA VAL A 78 -11.12 -12.62 14.75
C VAL A 78 -12.27 -12.16 15.64
N CYS A 79 -13.30 -12.98 15.76
CA CYS A 79 -14.45 -12.72 16.63
C CYS A 79 -14.29 -13.50 17.93
N HIS A 80 -14.67 -12.88 19.05
CA HIS A 80 -14.87 -13.59 20.32
C HIS A 80 -16.34 -14.03 20.43
N ASP A 81 -16.62 -14.95 21.37
CA ASP A 81 -17.95 -15.41 21.75
C ASP A 81 -18.80 -14.34 22.45
#